data_AF-A0A6P1TNT7-F1
#
_entry.id   AF-A0A6P1TNT7-F1
#
_cell.length_a   1.000
_cell.length_b   1.000
_cell.length_c   1.000
_cell.angle_alpha   90.00
_cell.angle_beta   90.00
_cell.angle_gamma   90.00
#
_symmetry.space_group_name_H-M   'P 1'
#
loop_
_entity.id
_entity.type
_entity.pdbx_description
1 polymer ?
#
loop_
_entity_poly.entity_id
_entity_poly.type
_entity_poly.pdbx_seq_one_letter_code
_entity_poly.pdbx_strand_id
1 'polypeptide(L)'
;MDKKIQLLISFLILLSCIGFIVYSINFRRAENAKKSYKEVNTIIEDKNLENTDIYDNFLKNFDCQGEKYYYSFIELDSYDYPILLLSNGVYKFNNESEVALWTDIYYPVNNEIIMFGNINSNGTAYPISADTTGIYTAGGHEVTKYSLDIQNHKLKMINKYIMFFHKVGQEVNAITIGVIGDENKIVSEEEFDKAYKEYGNANIIYFKRLC
;
A
#
# COMPACT_ATOMS: atom_id res chain seq x y z
N MET A 1 -28.21 -30.34 -40.06
CA MET A 1 -28.29 -29.79 -38.70
C MET A 1 -29.11 -28.51 -38.76
N ASP A 2 -30.13 -28.35 -37.90
CA ASP A 2 -31.01 -27.16 -37.92
C ASP A 2 -30.20 -25.90 -37.59
N LYS A 3 -30.40 -24.82 -38.36
CA LYS A 3 -29.73 -23.52 -38.14
C LYS A 3 -29.95 -23.00 -36.71
N LYS A 4 -31.10 -23.28 -36.11
CA LYS A 4 -31.38 -22.91 -34.70
C LYS A 4 -30.50 -23.70 -33.72
N ILE A 5 -30.32 -25.00 -33.97
CA ILE A 5 -29.45 -25.86 -33.16
C ILE A 5 -27.98 -25.43 -33.29
N GLN A 6 -27.55 -25.08 -34.51
CA GLN A 6 -26.20 -24.58 -34.76
C GLN A 6 -25.93 -23.25 -34.05
N LEU A 7 -26.90 -22.33 -34.05
CA LEU A 7 -26.80 -21.04 -33.35
C LEU A 7 -26.71 -21.22 -31.81
N LEU A 8 -27.50 -22.16 -31.27
CA LEU A 8 -27.51 -22.47 -29.83
C LEU A 8 -26.17 -23.07 -29.39
N ILE A 9 -25.60 -23.96 -30.19
CA ILE A 9 -24.27 -24.54 -29.95
C ILE A 9 -23.19 -23.46 -30.00
N SER A 10 -23.20 -22.58 -31.01
CA SER A 10 -22.25 -21.47 -31.11
C SER A 10 -22.33 -20.50 -29.93
N PHE A 11 -23.53 -20.21 -29.44
CA PHE A 11 -23.74 -19.33 -28.28
C PHE A 11 -23.23 -19.94 -26.98
N LEU A 12 -23.45 -21.24 -26.77
CA LEU A 12 -22.94 -21.97 -25.59
C LEU A 12 -21.40 -22.03 -25.58
N ILE A 13 -20.78 -22.22 -26.74
CA ILE A 13 -19.32 -22.18 -26.88
C ILE A 13 -18.79 -20.79 -26.49
N LEU A 14 -19.40 -19.72 -27.01
CA LEU A 14 -18.98 -18.36 -26.71
C LEU A 14 -19.07 -18.02 -25.21
N LEU A 15 -20.16 -18.40 -24.54
CA LEU A 15 -20.32 -18.24 -23.09
C LEU A 15 -19.25 -19.00 -22.32
N SER A 16 -18.92 -20.22 -22.74
CA SER A 16 -17.85 -21.01 -22.11
C SER A 16 -16.49 -20.35 -22.27
N CYS A 17 -16.20 -19.74 -23.42
CA CYS A 17 -14.95 -19.02 -23.68
C CYS A 17 -14.84 -17.78 -22.78
N ILE A 18 -15.92 -17.00 -22.65
CA ILE A 18 -15.94 -15.81 -21.78
C ILE A 18 -15.75 -16.21 -20.31
N GLY A 19 -16.46 -17.25 -19.86
CA GLY A 19 -16.30 -17.79 -18.50
C GLY A 19 -14.87 -18.24 -18.21
N PHE A 20 -14.22 -18.90 -19.17
CA PHE A 20 -12.83 -19.33 -19.04
C PHE A 20 -11.86 -18.15 -18.99
N ILE A 21 -12.07 -17.10 -19.78
CA ILE A 21 -11.24 -15.88 -19.76
C ILE A 21 -11.36 -15.18 -18.41
N VAL A 22 -12.59 -14.97 -17.90
CA VAL A 22 -12.81 -14.34 -16.59
C VAL A 22 -12.18 -15.16 -15.47
N TYR A 23 -12.34 -16.49 -15.51
CA TYR A 23 -11.72 -17.39 -14.53
C TYR A 23 -10.20 -17.30 -14.57
N SER A 24 -9.59 -17.33 -15.75
CA SER A 24 -8.12 -17.29 -15.89
C SER A 24 -7.52 -15.94 -15.51
N ILE A 25 -8.23 -14.82 -15.76
CA ILE A 25 -7.83 -13.50 -15.25
C ILE A 25 -7.88 -13.46 -13.72
N ASN A 26 -8.98 -13.92 -13.11
CA ASN A 26 -9.13 -13.94 -11.65
C ASN A 26 -8.11 -14.87 -10.97
N PHE A 27 -7.84 -16.04 -11.57
CA PHE A 27 -6.84 -16.99 -11.08
C PHE A 27 -5.43 -16.40 -11.12
N ARG A 28 -5.02 -15.80 -12.25
CA ARG A 28 -3.73 -15.10 -12.36
C ARG A 28 -3.62 -13.97 -11.36
N ARG A 29 -4.69 -13.20 -11.14
CA ARG A 29 -4.70 -12.10 -10.16
C ARG A 29 -4.52 -12.62 -8.73
N ALA A 30 -5.14 -13.75 -8.38
CA ALA A 30 -5.00 -14.39 -7.08
C ALA A 30 -3.60 -14.99 -6.86
N GLU A 31 -3.02 -15.61 -7.90
CA GLU A 31 -1.66 -16.17 -7.86
C GLU A 31 -0.61 -15.06 -7.73
N ASN A 32 -0.76 -13.97 -8.51
CA ASN A 32 0.10 -12.79 -8.42
C ASN A 32 -0.03 -12.12 -7.05
N ALA A 33 -1.24 -11.95 -6.51
CA ALA A 33 -1.45 -11.39 -5.17
C ALA A 33 -0.82 -12.25 -4.07
N LYS A 34 -0.91 -13.58 -4.19
CA LYS A 34 -0.30 -14.52 -3.21
C LYS A 34 1.24 -14.53 -3.30
N LYS A 35 1.79 -14.38 -4.50
CA LYS A 35 3.24 -14.25 -4.72
C LYS A 35 3.75 -12.90 -4.20
N SER A 36 3.05 -11.81 -4.53
CA SER A 36 3.29 -10.44 -4.06
C SER A 36 3.31 -10.37 -2.52
N TYR A 37 2.28 -10.89 -1.85
CA TYR A 37 2.22 -10.92 -0.38
C TYR A 37 3.41 -11.64 0.28
N LYS A 38 3.88 -12.74 -0.32
CA LYS A 38 5.05 -13.46 0.17
C LYS A 38 6.36 -12.72 -0.14
N GLU A 39 6.45 -12.07 -1.30
CA GLU A 39 7.64 -11.33 -1.72
C GLU A 39 7.87 -10.08 -0.87
N VAL A 40 6.84 -9.31 -0.53
CA VAL A 40 7.01 -8.09 0.28
C VAL A 40 7.46 -8.39 1.72
N ASN A 41 7.00 -9.48 2.34
CA ASN A 41 7.60 -9.98 3.61
C ASN A 41 9.09 -10.35 3.46
N THR A 42 9.54 -10.70 2.25
CA THR A 42 10.93 -11.09 1.96
C THR A 42 11.80 -9.88 1.57
N ILE A 43 11.21 -8.79 1.07
CA ILE A 43 11.88 -7.55 0.65
C ILE A 43 12.72 -6.94 1.79
N ILE A 44 12.29 -7.10 3.04
CA ILE A 44 12.86 -6.37 4.16
C ILE A 44 14.08 -7.09 4.78
N GLU A 45 14.11 -8.43 4.77
CA GLU A 45 15.19 -9.19 5.39
C GLU A 45 16.23 -9.76 4.42
N ASP A 46 15.90 -10.20 3.19
CA ASP A 46 16.82 -11.15 2.52
C ASP A 46 16.78 -11.24 0.97
N LYS A 47 16.43 -10.16 0.24
CA LYS A 47 16.60 -10.12 -1.22
C LYS A 47 17.36 -8.88 -1.70
N ASN A 48 18.23 -9.08 -2.69
CA ASN A 48 18.78 -8.03 -3.53
C ASN A 48 17.63 -7.42 -4.35
N LEU A 49 17.01 -6.37 -3.82
CA LEU A 49 16.14 -5.49 -4.59
C LEU A 49 16.92 -4.92 -5.78
N GLU A 50 16.38 -5.08 -6.97
CA GLU A 50 16.98 -4.53 -8.19
C GLU A 50 16.80 -3.00 -8.22
N ASN A 51 17.70 -2.30 -8.92
CA ASN A 51 17.66 -0.86 -9.13
C ASN A 51 17.70 0.02 -7.86
N THR A 52 18.21 -0.51 -6.75
CA THR A 52 18.44 0.28 -5.51
C THR A 52 19.70 1.13 -5.57
N ASP A 53 20.63 0.81 -6.48
CA ASP A 53 21.89 1.51 -6.72
C ASP A 53 21.69 2.98 -7.13
N ILE A 54 20.54 3.32 -7.72
CA ILE A 54 20.16 4.70 -8.03
C ILE A 54 20.13 5.61 -6.79
N TYR A 55 19.92 5.02 -5.60
CA TYR A 55 19.86 5.74 -4.32
C TYR A 55 21.22 5.82 -3.61
N ASP A 56 22.25 5.11 -4.05
CA ASP A 56 23.52 4.99 -3.30
C ASP A 56 24.16 6.34 -3.03
N ASN A 57 24.24 7.19 -4.05
CA ASN A 57 24.82 8.52 -3.89
C ASN A 57 23.94 9.44 -3.03
N PHE A 58 22.62 9.29 -3.08
CA PHE A 58 21.71 10.04 -2.23
C PHE A 58 21.89 9.64 -0.76
N LEU A 59 21.82 8.34 -0.45
CA LEU A 59 21.96 7.81 0.90
C LEU A 59 23.34 8.08 1.50
N LYS A 60 24.41 7.94 0.72
CA LYS A 60 25.79 8.21 1.16
C LYS A 60 26.01 9.67 1.57
N ASN A 61 25.35 10.60 0.87
CA ASN A 61 25.49 12.03 1.11
C ASN A 61 24.33 12.61 1.94
N PHE A 62 23.43 11.77 2.44
CA PHE A 62 22.31 12.22 3.25
C PHE A 62 22.82 12.82 4.57
N ASP A 63 22.53 14.09 4.81
CA ASP A 63 22.91 14.76 6.04
C ASP A 63 21.89 14.46 7.15
N CYS A 64 22.31 13.59 8.07
CA CYS A 64 21.50 13.18 9.21
C CYS A 64 21.34 14.28 10.26
N GLN A 65 22.10 15.38 10.18
CA GLN A 65 22.02 16.53 11.08
C GLN A 65 22.16 16.15 12.57
N GLY A 66 22.91 15.09 12.87
CA GLY A 66 23.11 14.58 14.23
C GLY A 66 21.96 13.70 14.77
N GLU A 67 20.90 13.50 14.01
CA GLU A 67 19.80 12.59 14.31
C GLU A 67 20.11 11.16 13.83
N LYS A 68 19.38 10.19 14.38
CA LYS A 68 19.41 8.82 13.86
C LYS A 68 18.35 8.67 12.77
N TYR A 69 18.78 8.36 11.56
CA TYR A 69 17.91 8.06 10.43
C TYR A 69 17.99 6.60 10.05
N TYR A 70 16.87 6.10 9.59
CA TYR A 70 16.68 4.75 9.13
C TYR A 70 15.98 4.78 7.79
N TYR A 71 16.25 3.78 6.97
CA TYR A 71 15.66 3.67 5.65
C TYR A 71 15.10 2.28 5.41
N SER A 72 14.16 2.22 4.47
CA SER A 72 13.65 0.97 3.91
C SER A 72 13.35 1.18 2.42
N PHE A 73 13.25 0.07 1.70
CA PHE A 73 12.82 0.07 0.31
C PHE A 73 11.59 -0.82 0.18
N ILE A 74 10.65 -0.39 -0.66
CA ILE A 74 9.47 -1.19 -1.01
C ILE A 74 9.27 -1.23 -2.52
N GLU A 75 8.67 -2.31 -3.02
CA GLU A 75 8.27 -2.43 -4.41
C GLU A 75 6.75 -2.39 -4.53
N LEU A 76 6.27 -1.57 -5.46
CA LEU A 76 4.87 -1.45 -5.83
C LEU A 76 4.74 -1.78 -7.33
N ASP A 77 3.69 -2.52 -7.73
CA ASP A 77 3.54 -3.08 -9.09
C ASP A 77 3.52 -2.02 -10.21
N SER A 78 3.22 -0.76 -9.88
CA SER A 78 3.04 0.34 -10.85
C SER A 78 4.28 1.23 -11.03
N TYR A 79 5.45 0.81 -10.54
CA TYR A 79 6.65 1.62 -10.48
C TYR A 79 7.87 0.86 -11.00
N ASP A 80 8.73 1.56 -11.74
CA ASP A 80 9.94 1.00 -12.36
C ASP A 80 11.09 0.83 -11.36
N TYR A 81 11.06 1.56 -10.24
CA TYR A 81 12.07 1.54 -9.19
C TYR A 81 11.45 1.21 -7.83
N PRO A 82 12.22 0.64 -6.89
CA PRO A 82 11.80 0.59 -5.50
C PRO A 82 11.57 2.01 -4.97
N ILE A 83 10.62 2.19 -4.07
CA ILE A 83 10.38 3.45 -3.36
C ILE A 83 11.26 3.48 -2.11
N LEU A 84 12.00 4.57 -1.90
CA LEU A 84 12.80 4.79 -0.70
C LEU A 84 11.96 5.44 0.40
N LEU A 85 11.96 4.82 1.57
CA LEU A 85 11.36 5.34 2.79
C LEU A 85 12.48 5.77 3.72
N LEU A 86 12.42 6.98 4.25
CA LEU A 86 13.43 7.52 5.16
C LEU A 86 12.76 8.12 6.40
N SER A 87 13.21 7.73 7.59
CA SER A 87 12.57 8.08 8.86
C SER A 87 13.59 8.24 9.98
N ASN A 88 13.39 9.24 10.85
CA ASN A 88 14.02 9.30 12.17
C ASN A 88 13.01 9.01 13.31
N GLY A 89 11.77 8.67 12.98
CA GLY A 89 10.67 8.38 13.90
C GLY A 89 10.41 6.89 14.05
N VAL A 90 11.47 6.10 14.24
CA VAL A 90 11.37 4.64 14.39
C VAL A 90 11.22 4.21 15.85
N TYR A 91 10.66 3.02 16.05
CA TYR A 91 10.52 2.37 17.34
C TYR A 91 10.62 0.86 17.21
N LYS A 92 10.94 0.20 18.32
CA LYS A 92 10.95 -1.26 18.39
C LYS A 92 9.53 -1.82 18.39
N PHE A 93 9.20 -2.61 17.38
CA PHE A 93 7.97 -3.39 17.32
C PHE A 93 8.27 -4.84 17.71
N ASN A 94 7.43 -5.41 18.58
CA ASN A 94 7.61 -6.75 19.14
C ASN A 94 9.02 -7.02 19.72
N ASN A 95 9.64 -5.98 20.29
CA ASN A 95 10.95 -5.99 20.96
C ASN A 95 12.20 -6.25 20.10
N GLU A 96 12.08 -6.45 18.78
CA GLU A 96 13.22 -6.91 17.98
C GLU A 96 13.55 -6.04 16.76
N SER A 97 12.54 -5.51 16.07
CA SER A 97 12.77 -4.83 14.77
C SER A 97 12.29 -3.38 14.77
N GLU A 98 13.03 -2.49 14.11
CA GLU A 98 12.71 -1.07 13.98
C GLU A 98 11.63 -0.89 12.90
N VAL A 99 10.52 -0.25 13.26
CA VAL A 99 9.45 0.16 12.34
C VAL A 99 9.21 1.65 12.51
N ALA A 100 8.64 2.32 11.51
CA ALA A 100 8.41 3.76 11.55
C ALA A 100 6.99 4.14 11.98
N LEU A 101 6.86 5.20 12.77
CA LEU A 101 5.59 5.93 12.96
C LEU A 101 5.29 6.84 11.77
N TRP A 102 6.33 7.49 11.25
CA TRP A 102 6.25 8.40 10.12
C TRP A 102 7.45 8.20 9.20
N THR A 103 7.30 8.49 7.91
CA THR A 103 8.41 8.40 6.95
C THR A 103 8.22 9.43 5.85
N ASP A 104 9.34 10.00 5.40
CA ASP A 104 9.43 10.65 4.10
C ASP A 104 9.50 9.59 3.00
N ILE A 105 8.93 9.90 1.85
CA ILE A 105 8.85 9.01 0.70
C ILE A 105 9.59 9.64 -0.48
N TYR A 106 10.55 8.90 -1.02
CA TYR A 106 11.40 9.32 -2.12
C TYR A 106 11.27 8.36 -3.31
N TYR A 107 11.39 8.91 -4.51
CA TYR A 107 11.36 8.14 -5.75
C TYR A 107 12.20 8.82 -6.85
N PRO A 108 12.90 8.06 -7.71
CA PRO A 108 13.68 8.61 -8.80
C PRO A 108 12.81 9.13 -9.94
N VAL A 109 13.08 10.34 -10.40
CA VAL A 109 12.52 10.88 -11.64
C VAL A 109 13.67 11.48 -12.45
N ASN A 110 13.87 11.02 -13.68
CA ASN A 110 14.97 11.46 -14.55
C ASN A 110 16.35 11.37 -13.87
N ASN A 111 16.59 10.27 -13.12
CA ASN A 111 17.80 10.01 -12.32
C ASN A 111 18.04 10.96 -11.13
N GLU A 112 17.06 11.79 -10.76
CA GLU A 112 17.10 12.58 -9.54
C GLU A 112 16.18 11.98 -8.47
N ILE A 113 16.66 11.88 -7.23
CA ILE A 113 15.86 11.39 -6.11
C ILE A 113 14.99 12.52 -5.57
N ILE A 114 13.67 12.41 -5.76
CA ILE A 114 12.71 13.45 -5.39
C ILE A 114 11.90 13.00 -4.17
N MET A 115 11.67 13.91 -3.21
CA MET A 115 10.74 13.70 -2.10
C MET A 115 9.30 13.94 -2.58
N PHE A 116 8.45 12.91 -2.49
CA PHE A 116 7.04 12.98 -2.90
C PHE A 116 6.12 13.47 -1.77
N GLY A 117 6.58 13.37 -0.52
CA GLY A 117 5.85 13.78 0.67
C GLY A 117 6.14 12.84 1.83
N ASN A 118 5.35 12.98 2.89
CA ASN A 118 5.49 12.19 4.10
C ASN A 118 4.15 11.56 4.51
N ILE A 119 4.22 10.41 5.18
CA ILE A 119 3.07 9.73 5.78
C ILE A 119 3.31 9.48 7.26
N ASN A 120 2.24 9.37 8.03
CA ASN A 120 2.27 9.08 9.46
C ASN A 120 1.12 8.16 9.86
N SER A 121 1.43 7.18 10.70
CA SER A 121 0.46 6.39 11.45
C SER A 121 0.19 7.00 12.81
N ASN A 122 -1.01 6.78 13.33
CA ASN A 122 -1.47 7.38 14.57
C ASN A 122 -1.32 6.42 15.76
N GLY A 123 -0.07 6.26 16.20
CA GLY A 123 0.31 5.52 17.40
C GLY A 123 1.12 4.26 17.13
N THR A 124 1.85 3.78 18.13
CA THR A 124 2.82 2.68 18.02
C THR A 124 2.20 1.29 17.80
N ALA A 125 0.88 1.17 17.94
CA ALA A 125 0.14 -0.04 17.59
C ALA A 125 -0.03 -0.21 16.06
N TYR A 126 0.28 0.83 15.28
CA TYR A 126 -0.02 0.89 13.85
C TYR A 126 1.25 1.15 13.02
N PRO A 127 2.16 0.16 12.89
CA PRO A 127 3.33 0.33 12.03
C PRO A 127 2.93 0.63 10.58
N ILE A 128 3.73 1.43 9.87
CA ILE A 128 3.52 1.62 8.43
C ILE A 128 3.69 0.27 7.73
N SER A 129 2.75 -0.07 6.84
CA SER A 129 2.75 -1.31 6.08
C SER A 129 2.62 -1.07 4.58
N ALA A 130 3.00 -2.06 3.77
CA ALA A 130 2.85 -2.00 2.32
C ALA A 130 2.52 -3.39 1.73
N ASP A 131 1.81 -3.36 0.62
CA ASP A 131 1.71 -4.47 -0.33
C ASP A 131 2.02 -3.92 -1.73
N THR A 132 2.00 -4.73 -2.78
CA THR A 132 2.36 -4.24 -4.13
C THR A 132 1.40 -3.19 -4.70
N THR A 133 0.26 -2.95 -4.06
CA THR A 133 -0.77 -2.02 -4.52
C THR A 133 -0.75 -0.67 -3.80
N GLY A 134 -0.01 -0.53 -2.70
CA GLY A 134 0.14 0.75 -2.03
C GLY A 134 0.79 0.67 -0.65
N ILE A 135 1.01 1.87 -0.09
CA ILE A 135 1.54 2.09 1.25
C ILE A 135 0.37 2.42 2.17
N TYR A 136 0.34 1.85 3.37
CA TYR A 136 -0.76 2.02 4.30
C TYR A 136 -0.28 2.66 5.60
N THR A 137 -1.11 3.56 6.12
CA THR A 137 -1.05 4.01 7.51
C THR A 137 -2.38 3.75 8.19
N ALA A 138 -2.35 3.61 9.51
CA ALA A 138 -3.55 3.42 10.30
C ALA A 138 -3.49 4.19 11.62
N GLY A 139 -4.65 4.31 12.24
CA GLY A 139 -4.88 4.79 13.59
C GLY A 139 -6.11 4.09 14.15
N GLY A 140 -6.41 4.31 15.43
CA GLY A 140 -7.50 3.58 16.10
C GLY A 140 -8.84 3.61 15.36
N HIS A 141 -9.14 4.71 14.66
CA HIS A 141 -10.37 4.87 13.88
C HIS A 141 -10.12 5.41 12.47
N GLU A 142 -8.93 5.19 11.92
CA GLU A 142 -8.64 5.57 10.54
C GLU A 142 -7.69 4.60 9.85
N VAL A 143 -7.82 4.50 8.54
CA VAL A 143 -6.88 3.79 7.66
C VAL A 143 -6.74 4.57 6.36
N THR A 144 -5.52 4.72 5.88
CA THR A 144 -5.22 5.44 4.63
C THR A 144 -4.30 4.63 3.77
N LYS A 145 -4.59 4.56 2.47
CA LYS A 145 -3.74 3.95 1.45
C LYS A 145 -3.21 5.00 0.50
N TYR A 146 -1.93 4.91 0.18
CA TYR A 146 -1.19 5.85 -0.65
C TYR A 146 -0.52 5.18 -1.84
N SER A 147 -0.34 5.96 -2.88
CA SER A 147 0.55 5.73 -4.01
C SER A 147 1.30 7.03 -4.34
N LEU A 148 2.09 7.02 -5.39
CA LEU A 148 2.79 8.19 -5.90
C LEU A 148 2.17 8.68 -7.21
N ASP A 149 1.97 9.98 -7.33
CA ASP A 149 1.69 10.68 -8.58
C ASP A 149 3.02 11.15 -9.19
N ILE A 150 3.60 10.30 -10.04
CA ILE A 150 4.91 10.55 -10.68
C ILE A 150 4.88 11.79 -11.57
N GLN A 151 3.76 12.11 -12.21
CA GLN A 151 3.68 13.26 -13.11
C GLN A 151 3.78 14.59 -12.37
N ASN A 152 3.23 14.63 -11.15
CA ASN A 152 3.18 15.85 -10.33
C ASN A 152 4.17 15.82 -9.14
N HIS A 153 5.03 14.80 -9.07
CA HIS A 153 6.02 14.59 -7.99
C HIS A 153 5.43 14.70 -6.58
N LYS A 154 4.26 14.08 -6.37
CA LYS A 154 3.53 14.19 -5.10
C LYS A 154 2.99 12.85 -4.62
N LEU A 155 2.89 12.72 -3.31
CA LEU A 155 2.15 11.63 -2.68
C LEU A 155 0.68 11.73 -3.08
N LYS A 156 0.09 10.60 -3.45
CA LYS A 156 -1.31 10.46 -3.83
C LYS A 156 -2.03 9.58 -2.82
N MET A 157 -3.06 10.12 -2.18
CA MET A 157 -3.99 9.30 -1.41
C MET A 157 -4.88 8.52 -2.39
N ILE A 158 -4.91 7.19 -2.25
CA ILE A 158 -5.83 6.33 -3.01
C ILE A 158 -7.19 6.33 -2.34
N ASN A 159 -7.20 6.04 -1.04
CA ASN A 159 -8.37 6.14 -0.20
C ASN A 159 -8.00 6.41 1.25
N LYS A 160 -8.93 7.00 2.00
CA LYS A 160 -8.87 7.18 3.44
C LYS A 160 -10.24 6.85 4.03
N TYR A 161 -10.28 6.11 5.11
CA TYR A 161 -11.51 5.85 5.84
C TYR A 161 -11.32 6.31 7.28
N ILE A 162 -12.29 7.05 7.81
CA ILE A 162 -12.28 7.56 9.20
C ILE A 162 -13.64 7.25 9.83
N MET A 163 -13.62 6.59 10.98
CA MET A 163 -14.82 6.30 11.77
C MET A 163 -14.95 7.31 12.91
N PHE A 164 -16.10 7.97 12.98
CA PHE A 164 -16.44 8.94 14.02
C PHE A 164 -17.53 8.40 14.91
N PHE A 165 -17.33 8.50 16.22
CA PHE A 165 -18.35 8.17 17.21
C PHE A 165 -19.07 9.41 17.68
N HIS A 166 -20.39 9.34 17.74
CA HIS A 166 -21.22 10.38 18.32
C HIS A 166 -22.30 9.79 19.21
N LYS A 167 -22.77 10.58 20.19
CA LYS A 167 -23.75 10.13 21.17
C LYS A 167 -25.09 10.81 20.93
N VAL A 168 -26.17 10.05 20.95
CA VAL A 168 -27.54 10.56 20.93
C VAL A 168 -28.27 9.97 22.15
N GLY A 169 -28.57 10.80 23.15
CA GLY A 169 -29.10 10.32 24.43
C GLY A 169 -28.07 9.44 25.18
N GLN A 170 -28.41 8.16 25.39
CA GLN A 170 -27.49 7.16 25.97
C GLN A 170 -26.80 6.28 24.91
N GLU A 171 -27.23 6.34 23.66
CA GLU A 171 -26.73 5.49 22.57
C GLU A 171 -25.48 6.11 21.93
N VAL A 172 -24.48 5.26 21.64
CA VAL A 172 -23.29 5.61 20.86
C VAL A 172 -23.47 5.07 19.46
N ASN A 173 -23.35 5.94 18.48
CA ASN A 173 -23.48 5.65 17.06
C ASN A 173 -22.14 5.93 16.36
N ALA A 174 -21.91 5.25 15.24
CA ALA A 174 -20.72 5.45 14.40
C ALA A 174 -21.13 5.93 13.00
N ILE A 175 -20.34 6.84 12.44
CA ILE A 175 -20.43 7.27 11.04
C ILE A 175 -19.04 7.13 10.43
N THR A 176 -18.95 6.48 9.28
CA THR A 176 -17.70 6.37 8.52
C THR A 176 -17.70 7.35 7.37
N ILE A 177 -16.62 8.12 7.25
CA ILE A 177 -16.33 8.95 6.09
C ILE A 177 -15.22 8.30 5.28
N GLY A 178 -15.50 8.00 4.02
CA GLY A 178 -14.54 7.56 3.03
C GLY A 178 -14.13 8.73 2.14
N VAL A 179 -12.84 8.95 1.99
CA VAL A 179 -12.23 9.76 0.94
C VAL A 179 -11.74 8.79 -0.12
N ILE A 180 -12.34 8.80 -1.31
CA ILE A 180 -12.02 7.86 -2.39
C ILE A 180 -11.66 8.68 -3.63
N GLY A 181 -10.38 8.72 -3.97
CA GLY A 181 -9.87 9.74 -4.88
C GLY A 181 -10.06 11.14 -4.30
N ASP A 182 -10.74 12.02 -5.03
CA ASP A 182 -10.97 13.41 -4.62
C ASP A 182 -12.35 13.65 -3.97
N GLU A 183 -13.12 12.59 -3.70
CA GLU A 183 -14.49 12.69 -3.20
C GLU A 183 -14.62 12.20 -1.76
N ASN A 184 -15.35 12.97 -0.94
CA ASN A 184 -15.76 12.59 0.41
C ASN A 184 -17.17 11.99 0.39
N LYS A 185 -17.34 10.82 1.02
CA LYS A 185 -18.63 10.11 1.08
C LYS A 185 -18.87 9.54 2.46
N ILE A 186 -20.13 9.50 2.89
CA ILE A 186 -20.54 8.64 3.99
C ILE A 186 -20.60 7.22 3.44
N VAL A 187 -19.90 6.31 4.08
CA VAL A 187 -19.75 4.90 3.67
C VAL A 187 -20.19 3.98 4.80
N SER A 188 -20.35 2.69 4.49
CA SER A 188 -20.68 1.70 5.52
C SER A 188 -19.49 1.42 6.44
N GLU A 189 -19.77 0.89 7.63
CA GLU A 189 -18.75 0.33 8.52
C GLU A 189 -18.01 -0.84 7.85
N GLU A 190 -18.70 -1.63 7.03
CA GLU A 190 -18.09 -2.74 6.27
C GLU A 190 -16.96 -2.26 5.33
N GLU A 191 -17.09 -1.07 4.72
CA GLU A 191 -16.01 -0.50 3.91
C GLU A 191 -14.78 -0.12 4.75
N PHE A 192 -14.98 0.41 5.95
CA PHE A 192 -13.90 0.66 6.91
C PHE A 192 -13.21 -0.63 7.33
N ASP A 193 -13.99 -1.64 7.74
CA ASP A 193 -13.46 -2.94 8.18
C ASP A 193 -12.67 -3.63 7.08
N LYS A 194 -13.15 -3.53 5.83
CA LYS A 194 -12.42 -4.04 4.67
C LYS A 194 -11.08 -3.34 4.49
N ALA A 195 -11.05 -2.00 4.52
CA ALA A 195 -9.81 -1.24 4.40
C ALA A 195 -8.83 -1.53 5.55
N TYR A 196 -9.35 -1.67 6.78
CA TYR A 196 -8.56 -2.01 7.94
C TYR A 196 -8.00 -3.44 7.86
N LYS A 197 -8.78 -4.38 7.31
CA LYS A 197 -8.34 -5.74 7.01
C LYS A 197 -7.28 -5.77 5.90
N GLU A 198 -7.39 -4.91 4.88
CA GLU A 198 -6.35 -4.75 3.86
C GLU A 198 -5.04 -4.28 4.50
N TYR A 199 -5.08 -3.23 5.32
CA TYR A 199 -3.92 -2.77 6.10
C TYR A 199 -3.32 -3.88 6.98
N GLY A 200 -4.16 -4.63 7.70
CA GLY A 200 -3.71 -5.72 8.58
C GLY A 200 -3.14 -6.94 7.84
N ASN A 201 -3.47 -7.09 6.54
CA ASN A 201 -2.88 -8.09 5.65
C ASN A 201 -1.71 -7.51 4.83
N ALA A 202 -1.40 -6.23 4.92
CA ALA A 202 -0.21 -5.66 4.33
C ALA A 202 1.01 -5.96 5.20
N ASN A 203 2.19 -5.86 4.62
CA ASN A 203 3.43 -6.28 5.27
C ASN A 203 4.00 -5.09 6.05
N ILE A 204 4.31 -5.33 7.32
CA ILE A 204 4.96 -4.32 8.16
C ILE A 204 6.31 -3.95 7.54
N ILE A 205 6.59 -2.66 7.43
CA ILE A 205 7.86 -2.17 6.90
C ILE A 205 8.86 -2.03 8.05
N TYR A 206 9.94 -2.80 8.00
CA TYR A 206 11.07 -2.63 8.91
C TYR A 206 12.16 -1.78 8.27
N PHE A 207 12.85 -1.06 9.13
CA PHE A 207 13.80 -0.03 8.77
C PHE A 207 15.21 -0.41 9.23
N LYS A 208 16.18 -0.19 8.36
CA LYS A 208 17.61 -0.40 8.63
C LYS A 208 18.25 0.94 8.94
N ARG A 209 19.17 0.95 9.90
CA ARG A 209 19.87 2.19 10.27
C ARG A 209 20.71 2.71 9.10
N LEU A 210 20.56 4.00 8.81
CA LEU A 210 21.42 4.75 7.89
C LEU A 210 22.59 5.38 8.66
N CYS A 211 22.23 6.08 9.74
CA CYS A 211 23.06 6.83 10.68
C CYS A 211 22.24 6.94 11.99
#